data_AF-A0A7K4IHU3-F1
#
_entry.id   AF-A0A7K4IHU3-F1
#
_cell.length_a   1.000
_cell.length_b   1.000
_cell.length_c   1.000
_cell.angle_alpha   90.00
_cell.angle_beta   90.00
_cell.angle_gamma   90.00
#
_symmetry.space_group_name_H-M   'P 1'
#
loop_
_entity.id
_entity.type
_entity.pdbx_description
1 polymer ?
#
loop_
_entity_poly.entity_id
_entity_poly.type
_entity_poly.pdbx_seq_one_letter_code
_entity_poly.pdbx_strand_id
1 'polypeptide(L)' 'MKSLKGIEERTNISIRLIGLVFLILGAFVIYHTANTPLIPQVSSIYYLISLLFIVSGLTALISELD' A
#
# COMPACT_ATOMS: atom_id res chain seq x y z
N MET A 1 7.07 12.20 29.99
CA MET A 1 7.69 11.34 28.95
C MET A 1 6.93 10.05 28.63
N LYS A 2 6.23 9.38 29.57
CA LYS A 2 5.49 8.13 29.28
C LYS A 2 4.29 8.28 28.31
N SER A 3 3.69 9.48 28.24
CA SER A 3 2.52 9.76 27.40
C SER A 3 2.83 9.79 25.89
N LEU A 4 4.00 10.32 25.49
CA LEU A 4 4.36 10.52 24.08
C LEU A 4 4.63 9.19 23.36
N LYS A 5 5.33 8.25 24.03
CA LYS A 5 5.59 6.90 23.49
C LYS A 5 4.32 6.14 23.11
N GLY A 6 3.23 6.30 23.87
CA GLY A 6 1.96 5.63 23.55
C GLY A 6 1.24 6.22 22.33
N ILE A 7 1.52 7.49 21.99
CA ILE A 7 0.97 8.16 20.80
C ILE A 7 1.78 7.75 19.57
N GLU A 8 3.11 7.70 19.68
CA GLU A 8 4.02 7.22 18.64
C GLU A 8 3.70 5.77 18.25
N GLU A 9 3.53 4.88 19.22
CA GLU A 9 3.18 3.47 18.98
C GLU A 9 1.84 3.32 18.23
N ARG A 10 0.80 4.04 18.66
CA ARG A 10 -0.51 4.02 17.99
C ARG A 10 -0.43 4.57 16.56
N THR A 11 0.39 5.58 16.34
CA THR A 11 0.60 6.18 15.02
C THR A 11 1.34 5.22 14.10
N ASN A 12 2.39 4.56 14.60
CA ASN A 12 3.12 3.52 13.86
C ASN A 12 2.22 2.36 13.45
N ILE A 13 1.37 1.87 14.37
CA ILE A 13 0.39 0.81 14.04
C ILE A 13 -0.58 1.30 12.96
N SER A 14 -1.08 2.53 13.06
CA SER A 14 -2.02 3.09 12.09
C SER A 14 -1.40 3.22 10.69
N ILE A 15 -0.15 3.67 10.60
CA ILE A 15 0.58 3.77 9.33
C ILE A 15 0.80 2.40 8.72
N ARG A 16 1.20 1.40 9.52
CA ARG A 16 1.36 0.02 9.05
C ARG A 16 0.04 -0.55 8.53
N LEU A 17 -1.07 -0.24 9.19
CA LEU A 17 -2.39 -0.71 8.79
C LEU A 17 -2.83 -0.07 7.46
N ILE A 18 -2.58 1.23 7.27
CA ILE A 18 -2.78 1.92 6.00
C ILE A 18 -1.91 1.31 4.90
N GLY A 19 -0.63 1.02 5.20
CA GLY A 19 0.28 0.35 4.27
C GLY A 19 -0.24 -1.02 3.82
N LEU A 20 -0.80 -1.79 4.75
CA LEU A 20 -1.39 -3.09 4.47
C LEU A 20 -2.63 -2.95 3.56
N VAL A 21 -3.48 -1.94 3.77
CA VAL A 21 -4.59 -1.62 2.86
C VAL A 21 -4.09 -1.33 1.44
N PHE A 22 -3.03 -0.54 1.30
CA PHE A 22 -2.44 -0.25 -0.01
C PHE A 22 -1.90 -1.50 -0.70
N LEU A 23 -1.27 -2.43 0.04
CA LEU A 23 -0.86 -3.71 -0.52
C LEU A 23 -2.04 -4.53 -1.05
N ILE A 24 -3.12 -4.61 -0.27
CA ILE A 24 -4.34 -5.33 -0.67
C ILE A 24 -4.94 -4.71 -1.94
N LEU A 25 -5.06 -3.38 -1.98
CA LEU A 25 -5.59 -2.67 -3.14
C LEU A 25 -4.72 -2.88 -4.39
N GLY A 26 -3.39 -2.81 -4.25
CA GLY A 26 -2.48 -3.10 -5.35
C GLY A 26 -2.65 -4.53 -5.87
N ALA A 27 -2.56 -5.54 -4.99
CA ALA A 27 -2.75 -6.93 -5.36
C ALA A 27 -4.11 -7.18 -6.05
N PHE A 28 -5.17 -6.53 -5.55
CA PHE A 28 -6.51 -6.58 -6.13
C PHE A 28 -6.54 -5.99 -7.56
N VAL A 29 -5.91 -4.84 -7.78
CA VAL A 29 -5.82 -4.22 -9.11
C VAL A 29 -5.02 -5.11 -10.07
N ILE A 30 -3.88 -5.68 -9.66
CA ILE A 30 -3.13 -6.65 -10.48
C ILE A 30 -4.01 -7.83 -10.87
N TYR A 31 -4.70 -8.43 -9.91
CA TYR A 31 -5.55 -9.59 -10.14
C TYR A 31 -6.66 -9.29 -11.15
N HIS A 32 -7.36 -8.16 -10.99
CA HIS A 32 -8.40 -7.76 -11.93
C HIS A 32 -7.86 -7.37 -13.30
N THR A 33 -6.70 -6.72 -13.35
CA THR A 33 -6.04 -6.36 -14.62
C THR A 33 -5.62 -7.59 -15.40
N ALA A 34 -5.11 -8.63 -14.73
CA ALA A 34 -4.71 -9.89 -15.36
C ALA A 34 -5.90 -10.70 -15.89
N ASN A 35 -7.06 -10.60 -15.24
CA ASN A 35 -8.26 -11.36 -15.61
C ASN A 35 -9.20 -10.60 -16.56
N THR A 36 -8.93 -9.32 -16.86
CA THR A 36 -9.75 -8.50 -17.75
C THR A 36 -9.07 -8.37 -19.11
N PRO A 37 -9.73 -8.66 -20.23
CA PRO A 37 -9.18 -8.48 -21.56
C PRO A 37 -9.11 -6.99 -21.91
N LEU A 38 -8.01 -6.36 -21.52
CA LEU A 38 -7.70 -4.96 -21.79
C LEU A 38 -6.74 -4.84 -22.97
N ILE A 39 -6.84 -3.73 -23.72
CA ILE A 39 -5.79 -3.40 -24.69
C ILE A 39 -4.46 -3.13 -23.97
N PRO A 40 -3.29 -3.46 -24.58
CA PRO A 40 -2.00 -3.43 -23.90
C PRO A 40 -1.66 -2.08 -23.25
N GLN A 41 -2.03 -0.97 -23.89
CA GLN A 41 -1.78 0.39 -23.40
C GLN A 41 -2.51 0.64 -22.07
N VAL A 42 -3.77 0.18 -21.98
CA VAL A 42 -4.60 0.36 -20.77
C VAL A 42 -4.14 -0.59 -19.67
N SER A 43 -3.82 -1.83 -20.01
CA SER A 43 -3.29 -2.82 -19.06
C SER A 43 -2.01 -2.32 -18.38
N SER A 44 -1.09 -1.72 -19.15
CA SER A 44 0.16 -1.13 -18.63
C SER A 44 -0.08 -0.03 -17.58
N ILE A 45 -1.10 0.82 -17.79
CA ILE A 45 -1.45 1.88 -16.84
C ILE A 45 -1.96 1.27 -15.52
N TYR A 46 -2.83 0.26 -15.57
CA TYR A 46 -3.33 -0.37 -14.34
C TYR A 46 -2.24 -1.13 -13.58
N TYR A 47 -1.31 -1.78 -14.28
CA TYR A 47 -0.14 -2.36 -13.63
C TYR A 47 0.76 -1.30 -12.98
N LEU A 48 0.95 -0.14 -13.62
CA LEU A 48 1.66 0.98 -13.01
C LEU A 48 0.96 1.48 -11.74
N ILE A 49 -0.36 1.68 -11.79
CA ILE A 49 -1.16 2.08 -10.62
C ILE A 49 -1.00 1.07 -9.49
N SER A 50 -1.09 -0.23 -9.80
CA SER A 50 -0.87 -1.27 -8.81
C SER A 50 0.54 -1.25 -8.23
N LEU A 51 1.56 -1.02 -9.05
CA LEU A 51 2.93 -0.93 -8.59
C LEU A 51 3.10 0.21 -7.60
N LEU A 52 2.50 1.37 -7.88
CA LEU A 52 2.52 2.52 -6.97
C LEU A 52 1.87 2.17 -5.63
N PHE A 53 0.71 1.52 -5.63
CA PHE A 53 0.07 1.05 -4.39
C PHE A 53 0.95 0.09 -3.60
N ILE A 54 1.56 -0.89 -4.28
CA ILE A 54 2.42 -1.88 -3.61
C ILE A 54 3.65 -1.21 -3.01
N VAL A 55 4.33 -0.35 -3.77
CA VAL A 55 5.53 0.35 -3.29
C VAL A 55 5.20 1.24 -2.10
N SER A 56 4.13 2.04 -2.19
CA SER A 56 3.66 2.88 -1.07
C SER A 56 3.26 2.05 0.15
N GLY A 57 2.58 0.92 -0.05
CA GLY A 57 2.20 0.01 1.03
C GLY A 57 3.41 -0.61 1.73
N LEU A 58 4.40 -1.07 0.96
CA LEU A 58 5.67 -1.58 1.49
C LEU A 58 6.43 -0.50 2.27
N THR A 59 6.51 0.72 1.74
CA THR A 59 7.19 1.83 2.43
C THR A 59 6.52 2.16 3.76
N ALA A 60 5.19 2.17 3.82
CA ALA A 60 4.45 2.38 5.07
C ALA A 60 4.62 1.24 6.08
N LEU A 61 4.83 0.00 5.64
CA LEU A 61 5.08 -1.13 6.54
C LEU A 61 6.47 -1.11 7.18
N ILE A 62 7.49 -0.71 6.41
CA ILE A 62 8.86 -0.58 6.91
C ILE A 62 9.12 0.76 7.60
N SER A 63 8.21 1.71 7.45
CA SER A 63 8.26 3.00 8.13
C SER A 63 8.24 2.79 9.64
N GLU A 64 9.23 3.37 10.31
CA GLU A 64 9.30 3.51 11.75
C GLU A 64 9.36 5.01 12.03
N LEU A 65 8.32 5.56 12.66
CA LEU A 65 8.38 6.91 13.22
C LEU A 65 9.15 6.82 14.53
N ASP A 66 10.36 7.37 14.51
CA ASP A 66 11.17 7.72 15.68
C ASP A 66 10.78 9.07 16.28
#